data_AF-A0A946FJW7-F1
#
_entry.id   AF-A0A946FJW7-F1
#
_cell.length_a   1.000
_cell.length_b   1.000
_cell.length_c   1.000
_cell.angle_alpha   90.00
_cell.angle_beta   90.00
_cell.angle_gamma   90.00
#
_symmetry.space_group_name_H-M   'P 1'
#
loop_
_entity.id
_entity.type
_entity.pdbx_description
1 polymer ?
#
loop_
_entity_poly.entity_id
_entity_poly.type
_entity_poly.pdbx_seq_one_letter_code
_entity_poly.pdbx_strand_id
1 'polypeptide(L)'
;MVSQKIITHLFSFVLITAALLIFNYPILLNADFFVQFDELAQAGFTLNLMEGSPLTFYYPSSAHFSYHGILHGLFAVPFFLLIGKTALAYKLPAILFYAVHTWGTCWISGKINPRAPFLVGLLMVFCSPV
;
A
#
# COMPACT_ATOMS: atom_id res chain seq x y z
N MET A 1 -28.80 -5.43 10.81
CA MET A 1 -27.76 -4.82 11.68
C MET A 1 -26.34 -5.21 11.29
N VAL A 2 -26.04 -6.47 10.95
CA VAL A 2 -24.69 -6.91 10.51
C VAL A 2 -24.29 -6.28 9.17
N SER A 3 -25.18 -6.33 8.16
CA SER A 3 -24.90 -5.77 6.83
C SER A 3 -24.57 -4.27 6.87
N GLN A 4 -25.26 -3.51 7.72
CA GLN A 4 -25.01 -2.08 7.89
C GLN A 4 -23.60 -1.81 8.45
N LYS A 5 -23.13 -2.61 9.42
CA LYS A 5 -21.77 -2.48 9.96
C LYS A 5 -20.71 -2.78 8.89
N ILE A 6 -20.91 -3.84 8.09
CA ILE A 6 -20.01 -4.18 6.99
C ILE A 6 -19.93 -3.03 5.99
N ILE A 7 -21.08 -2.48 5.57
CA ILE A 7 -21.16 -1.34 4.66
C ILE A 7 -20.40 -0.14 5.22
N THR A 8 -20.57 0.18 6.51
CA THR A 8 -19.84 1.28 7.14
C THR A 8 -18.33 1.05 7.12
N HIS A 9 -17.86 -0.15 7.42
CA HIS A 9 -16.42 -0.46 7.39
C HIS A 9 -15.84 -0.37 5.98
N LEU A 10 -16.53 -0.87 4.97
CA LEU A 10 -16.12 -0.76 3.58
C LEU A 10 -16.11 0.71 3.11
N PHE A 11 -17.15 1.47 3.45
CA PHE A 11 -17.23 2.88 3.12
C PHE A 11 -16.07 3.68 3.75
N SER A 12 -15.78 3.44 5.03
CA SER A 12 -14.63 4.08 5.70
C SER A 12 -13.30 3.71 5.04
N PHE A 13 -13.11 2.44 4.66
CA PHE A 13 -11.90 2.00 3.97
C PHE A 13 -11.73 2.69 2.60
N VAL A 14 -12.81 2.78 1.82
CA VAL A 14 -12.80 3.49 0.53
C VAL A 14 -12.49 4.97 0.73
N LEU A 15 -13.08 5.61 1.74
CA LEU A 15 -12.84 7.03 2.04
C LEU A 15 -11.38 7.27 2.45
N ILE A 16 -10.81 6.41 3.31
CA ILE A 16 -9.39 6.47 3.68
C ILE A 16 -8.51 6.33 2.45
N THR A 17 -8.79 5.33 1.60
CA THR A 17 -8.02 5.09 0.37
C THR A 17 -8.08 6.31 -0.56
N ALA A 18 -9.26 6.88 -0.77
CA ALA A 18 -9.45 8.07 -1.60
C ALA A 18 -8.71 9.29 -1.03
N ALA A 19 -8.77 9.51 0.28
CA ALA A 19 -8.05 10.59 0.93
C ALA A 19 -6.52 10.43 0.76
N LEU A 20 -6.00 9.22 0.96
CA LEU A 20 -4.58 8.92 0.75
C LEU A 20 -4.15 9.15 -0.70
N LEU A 21 -4.96 8.77 -1.69
CA LEU A 21 -4.69 9.06 -3.10
C LEU A 21 -4.63 10.56 -3.38
N ILE A 22 -5.53 11.35 -2.79
CA ILE A 22 -5.57 12.81 -2.97
C ILE A 22 -4.34 13.46 -2.33
N PHE A 23 -4.02 13.13 -1.09
CA PHE A 23 -2.90 13.74 -0.38
C PHE A 23 -1.54 13.34 -0.96
N ASN A 24 -1.40 12.12 -1.46
CA ASN A 24 -0.17 11.65 -2.08
C ASN A 24 -0.13 11.87 -3.61
N TYR A 25 -1.14 12.51 -4.18
CA TYR A 25 -1.25 12.74 -5.63
C TYR A 25 0.01 13.37 -6.24
N PRO A 26 0.65 14.40 -5.64
CA PRO A 26 1.86 14.99 -6.23
C PRO A 26 3.02 14.00 -6.35
N ILE A 27 3.20 13.13 -5.34
CA ILE A 27 4.24 12.11 -5.32
C ILE A 27 3.92 11.01 -6.33
N LEU A 28 2.66 10.57 -6.38
CA LEU A 28 2.20 9.53 -7.31
C LEU A 28 2.30 9.96 -8.78
N LEU A 29 1.95 11.21 -9.10
CA LEU A 29 2.13 11.75 -10.45
C LEU A 29 3.60 11.78 -10.90
N ASN A 30 4.51 12.02 -9.96
CA ASN A 30 5.94 12.12 -10.20
C ASN A 30 6.66 10.86 -9.70
N ALA A 31 6.00 9.70 -9.73
CA ALA A 31 6.48 8.47 -9.12
C ALA A 31 7.87 8.06 -9.62
N ASP A 32 8.20 8.31 -10.90
CA ASP A 32 9.51 8.00 -11.47
C ASP A 32 10.65 8.85 -10.85
N PHE A 33 10.34 10.07 -10.37
CA PHE A 33 11.30 10.93 -9.69
C PHE A 33 11.47 10.54 -8.22
N PHE A 34 10.39 10.07 -7.58
CA PHE A 34 10.36 9.67 -6.16
C PHE A 34 10.59 8.17 -5.94
N VAL A 35 11.00 7.42 -6.97
CA VAL A 35 11.32 6.00 -6.84
C VAL A 35 12.65 5.83 -6.13
N GLN A 36 12.66 5.01 -5.08
CA GLN A 36 13.86 4.71 -4.31
C GLN A 36 14.59 3.49 -4.90
N PHE A 37 15.87 3.34 -4.55
CA PHE A 37 16.69 2.23 -5.03
C PHE A 37 16.10 0.86 -4.67
N ASP A 38 15.60 0.71 -3.44
CA ASP A 38 14.97 -0.54 -2.99
C ASP A 38 13.68 -0.83 -3.75
N GLU A 39 12.85 0.18 -3.99
CA GLU A 39 11.62 0.04 -4.78
C GLU A 39 11.93 -0.41 -6.21
N LEU A 40 12.96 0.16 -6.83
CA LEU A 40 13.39 -0.21 -8.17
C LEU A 40 13.86 -1.67 -8.24
N ALA A 41 14.69 -2.10 -7.28
CA ALA A 41 15.17 -3.47 -7.21
C ALA A 41 14.01 -4.45 -7.03
N GLN A 42 13.10 -4.17 -6.10
CA GLN A 42 11.94 -5.00 -5.81
C GLN A 42 10.94 -5.05 -6.97
N ALA A 43 10.71 -3.93 -7.66
CA ALA A 43 9.93 -3.87 -8.90
C ALA A 43 10.56 -4.74 -9.99
N GLY A 44 11.88 -4.64 -10.19
CA GLY A 44 12.62 -5.47 -11.15
C GLY A 44 12.47 -6.97 -10.88
N PHE A 45 12.61 -7.41 -9.63
CA PHE A 45 12.37 -8.80 -9.24
C PHE A 45 10.93 -9.24 -9.50
N THR A 46 9.97 -8.35 -9.26
CA THR A 46 8.55 -8.63 -9.50
C THR A 46 8.27 -8.81 -10.99
N LEU A 47 8.86 -7.96 -11.85
CA LEU A 47 8.75 -8.10 -13.30
C LEU A 47 9.39 -9.39 -13.81
N ASN A 48 10.58 -9.74 -13.30
CA ASN A 48 11.23 -11.01 -13.64
C ASN A 48 10.37 -12.22 -13.24
N LEU A 49 9.70 -12.15 -12.09
CA LEU A 49 8.73 -13.18 -11.66
C LEU A 49 7.54 -13.27 -12.63
N MET A 50 6.99 -12.13 -13.07
CA MET A 50 5.93 -12.08 -14.08
C MET A 50 6.37 -12.68 -15.43
N GLU A 51 7.67 -12.63 -15.73
CA GLU A 51 8.28 -13.18 -16.95
C GLU A 51 8.70 -14.66 -16.82
N GLY A 52 8.35 -15.31 -15.70
CA GLY A 52 8.55 -16.75 -15.49
C GLY A 52 9.76 -17.11 -14.64
N SER A 53 10.41 -16.14 -13.98
CA SER A 53 11.44 -16.45 -12.99
C SER A 53 10.86 -17.25 -11.82
N PRO A 54 11.69 -18.06 -11.12
CA PRO A 54 11.22 -18.84 -9.97
C PRO A 54 10.61 -17.95 -8.88
N LEU A 55 9.54 -18.45 -8.25
CA LEU A 55 8.93 -17.81 -7.10
C LEU A 55 9.85 -17.92 -5.87
N THR A 56 10.32 -16.78 -5.37
CA THR A 56 11.04 -16.66 -4.11
C THR A 56 10.22 -15.84 -3.12
N PHE A 57 10.06 -16.29 -1.87
CA PHE A 57 9.24 -15.56 -0.88
C PHE A 57 9.88 -14.25 -0.37
N TYR A 58 11.18 -14.08 -0.60
CA TYR A 58 11.91 -12.89 -0.19
C TYR A 58 12.80 -12.39 -1.33
N TYR A 59 13.04 -11.07 -1.39
CA TYR A 59 13.84 -10.44 -2.43
C TYR A 59 15.34 -10.73 -2.25
N PRO A 60 16.05 -11.24 -3.27
CA PRO A 60 17.49 -11.50 -3.15
C PRO A 60 18.26 -10.26 -2.71
N SER A 61 19.11 -10.43 -1.70
CA SER A 61 19.98 -9.38 -1.18
C SER A 61 21.43 -9.74 -1.48
N SER A 62 22.20 -8.75 -1.91
CA SER A 62 23.65 -8.88 -2.13
C SER A 62 24.42 -9.24 -0.86
N ALA A 63 23.84 -8.97 0.32
CA ALA A 63 24.43 -9.28 1.61
C ALA A 63 24.04 -10.68 2.16
N HIS A 64 23.43 -11.56 1.35
CA HIS A 64 22.94 -12.89 1.75
C HIS A 64 21.85 -12.92 2.85
N PHE A 65 21.44 -11.76 3.37
CA PHE A 65 20.29 -11.62 4.27
C PHE A 65 19.14 -10.98 3.53
N SER A 66 18.09 -11.75 3.29
CA SER A 66 16.87 -11.30 2.64
C SER A 66 15.76 -11.15 3.68
N TYR A 67 15.37 -9.91 3.97
CA TYR A 67 14.38 -9.56 5.00
C TYR A 67 13.10 -8.95 4.42
N HIS A 68 13.12 -8.52 3.15
CA HIS A 68 11.94 -7.97 2.47
C HIS A 68 11.18 -9.09 1.76
N GLY A 69 9.95 -9.36 2.21
CA GLY A 69 9.05 -10.30 1.56
C GLY A 69 8.50 -9.75 0.23
N ILE A 70 8.12 -10.63 -0.69
CA ILE A 70 7.63 -10.24 -2.03
C ILE A 70 6.17 -9.75 -2.08
N LEU A 71 5.48 -9.69 -0.92
CA LEU A 71 4.05 -9.44 -0.86
C LEU A 71 3.66 -8.12 -1.55
N HIS A 72 4.45 -7.06 -1.35
CA HIS A 72 4.25 -5.80 -2.05
C HIS A 72 4.29 -5.95 -3.57
N GLY A 73 5.32 -6.62 -4.08
CA GLY A 73 5.45 -6.90 -5.51
C GLY A 73 4.28 -7.72 -6.07
N LEU A 74 3.82 -8.74 -5.35
CA LEU A 74 2.66 -9.52 -5.77
C LEU A 74 1.40 -8.65 -5.92
N PHE A 75 1.17 -7.73 -4.98
CA PHE A 75 0.07 -6.78 -5.08
C PHE A 75 0.29 -5.69 -6.14
N ALA A 76 1.52 -5.47 -6.59
CA ALA A 76 1.84 -4.59 -7.73
C ALA A 76 1.47 -5.22 -9.08
N VAL A 77 1.43 -6.56 -9.19
CA VAL A 77 1.17 -7.26 -10.46
C VAL A 77 -0.12 -6.80 -11.16
N PRO A 78 -1.30 -6.71 -10.48
CA PRO A 78 -2.50 -6.18 -11.12
C PRO A 78 -2.32 -4.76 -11.67
N PHE A 79 -1.59 -3.89 -10.96
CA PHE A 79 -1.32 -2.53 -11.44
C PHE A 79 -0.38 -2.51 -12.63
N PHE A 80 0.67 -3.35 -12.63
CA PHE A 80 1.54 -3.49 -13.80
C PHE A 80 0.79 -3.95 -15.04
N LEU A 81 -0.20 -4.83 -14.87
CA LEU A 81 -1.06 -5.28 -15.97
C LEU A 81 -2.05 -4.20 -16.45
N LEU A 82 -2.55 -3.36 -15.54
CA LEU A 82 -3.59 -2.37 -15.85
C LEU A 82 -3.04 -1.05 -16.42
N ILE A 83 -1.93 -0.55 -15.88
CA ILE A 83 -1.37 0.77 -16.20
C ILE A 83 0.09 0.73 -16.68
N GLY A 84 0.61 -0.48 -16.93
CA GLY A 84 1.96 -0.72 -17.46
C GLY A 84 3.05 -0.81 -16.39
N LYS A 85 4.26 -1.17 -16.83
CA LYS A 85 5.47 -1.38 -16.00
C LYS A 85 6.08 -0.03 -15.54
N THR A 86 5.36 0.72 -14.72
CA THR A 86 5.73 2.09 -14.26
C THR A 86 6.05 2.14 -12.77
N ALA A 87 6.79 3.16 -12.31
CA ALA A 87 7.00 3.36 -10.86
C ALA A 87 5.67 3.62 -10.13
N LEU A 88 4.72 4.29 -10.78
CA LEU A 88 3.36 4.49 -10.26
C LEU A 88 2.67 3.15 -9.95
N ALA A 89 2.70 2.20 -10.89
CA ALA A 89 2.10 0.88 -10.69
C ALA A 89 2.69 0.15 -9.49
N TYR A 90 4.00 0.32 -9.26
CA TYR A 90 4.67 -0.27 -8.11
C TYR A 90 4.36 0.43 -6.78
N LYS A 91 4.08 1.73 -6.78
CA LYS A 91 3.75 2.50 -5.55
C LYS A 91 2.30 2.34 -5.09
N LEU A 92 1.36 2.07 -6.00
CA LEU A 92 -0.08 1.96 -5.66
C LEU A 92 -0.44 0.92 -4.57
N PRO A 93 0.21 -0.25 -4.48
CA PRO A 93 0.02 -1.18 -3.37
C PRO A 93 0.29 -0.56 -1.99
N ALA A 94 1.26 0.35 -1.88
CA ALA A 94 1.58 1.02 -0.62
C ALA A 94 0.37 1.80 -0.07
N ILE A 95 -0.38 2.48 -0.96
CA ILE A 95 -1.60 3.20 -0.61
C ILE A 95 -2.63 2.24 -0.01
N LEU A 96 -2.82 1.07 -0.62
CA LEU A 96 -3.78 0.08 -0.13
C LEU A 96 -3.35 -0.51 1.22
N PHE A 97 -2.08 -0.85 1.40
CA PHE A 97 -1.58 -1.37 2.68
C PHE A 97 -1.66 -0.33 3.78
N TYR A 98 -1.32 0.93 3.49
CA TYR A 98 -1.45 2.01 4.44
C TYR A 98 -2.92 2.34 4.76
N ALA A 99 -3.83 2.19 3.79
CA ALA A 99 -5.27 2.31 4.03
C ALA A 99 -5.78 1.20 4.98
N VAL A 100 -5.36 -0.05 4.77
CA VAL A 100 -5.72 -1.17 5.66
C VAL A 100 -5.17 -0.94 7.07
N HIS A 101 -3.91 -0.50 7.16
CA HIS A 101 -3.26 -0.16 8.42
C HIS A 101 -3.99 0.97 9.16
N THR A 102 -4.34 2.05 8.47
CA THR A 102 -5.08 3.18 9.03
C THR A 102 -6.47 2.78 9.47
N TRP A 103 -7.21 2.05 8.63
CA TRP A 103 -8.54 1.54 8.96
C TRP A 103 -8.51 0.62 10.19
N GLY A 104 -7.55 -0.31 10.25
CA GLY A 104 -7.37 -1.23 11.37
C GLY A 104 -7.07 -0.48 12.66
N THR A 105 -6.19 0.52 12.60
CA THR A 105 -5.85 1.36 13.76
C THR A 105 -7.05 2.19 14.23
N CYS A 106 -7.83 2.75 13.31
CA CYS A 106 -9.09 3.44 13.64
C CYS A 106 -10.06 2.48 14.35
N TRP A 107 -10.21 1.27 13.84
CA TRP A 107 -11.09 0.25 14.43
C TRP A 107 -10.65 -0.14 15.84
N ILE A 108 -9.37 -0.44 16.03
CA ILE A 108 -8.79 -0.78 17.35
C ILE A 108 -8.96 0.39 18.33
N SER A 109 -8.62 1.61 17.91
CA SER A 109 -8.76 2.80 18.76
C SER A 109 -10.20 3.01 19.21
N GLY A 110 -11.18 2.70 18.36
CA GLY A 110 -12.61 2.80 18.69
C GLY A 110 -13.09 1.74 19.68
N LYS A 111 -12.39 0.61 19.78
CA LYS A 111 -12.62 -0.39 20.83
C LYS A 111 -12.10 0.07 22.19
N ILE A 112 -11.06 0.91 22.21
CA ILE A 112 -10.45 1.43 23.43
C ILE A 112 -11.20 2.70 23.88
N ASN A 113 -11.39 3.66 22.98
CA ASN A 113 -12.09 4.93 23.21
C ASN A 113 -12.97 5.27 22.00
N PRO A 114 -14.31 5.23 22.11
CA PRO A 114 -15.23 5.50 21.00
C PRO A 114 -15.10 6.88 20.35
N ARG A 115 -14.47 7.85 21.02
CA ARG A 115 -14.27 9.23 20.49
C ARG A 115 -12.94 9.39 19.74
N ALA A 116 -12.02 8.44 19.85
CA ALA A 116 -10.69 8.51 19.26
C ALA A 116 -10.58 8.21 17.74
N PRO A 117 -11.39 7.31 17.13
CA PRO A 117 -11.15 6.82 15.76
C PRO A 117 -11.02 7.90 14.72
N PHE A 118 -11.84 8.94 14.81
CA PHE A 118 -11.84 10.02 13.85
C PHE A 118 -10.51 10.79 13.89
N LEU A 119 -10.06 11.18 15.08
CA LEU A 119 -8.79 11.89 15.25
C LEU A 119 -7.60 11.03 14.83
N VAL A 120 -7.61 9.74 15.18
CA VAL A 120 -6.57 8.78 14.79
C VAL A 120 -6.49 8.66 13.26
N GLY A 121 -7.63 8.46 12.59
CA GLY A 121 -7.69 8.37 11.14
C GLY A 121 -7.23 9.65 10.45
N LEU A 122 -7.64 10.81 10.97
CA LEU A 122 -7.21 12.11 10.48
C LEU A 122 -5.68 12.23 10.54
N LEU A 123 -5.07 11.99 11.71
CA LEU A 123 -3.63 12.10 11.91
C LEU A 123 -2.84 11.13 11.01
N MET A 124 -3.32 9.89 10.85
CA MET A 124 -2.65 8.90 10.02
C MET A 124 -2.72 9.26 8.53
N VAL A 125 -3.87 9.76 8.05
CA VAL A 125 -3.99 10.19 6.64
C VAL A 125 -3.07 11.38 6.34
N PHE A 126 -2.97 12.35 7.25
CA PHE A 126 -2.09 13.52 7.06
C PHE A 126 -0.59 13.20 7.20
N CYS A 127 -0.22 12.24 8.05
CA CYS A 127 1.17 11.82 8.26
C CYS A 127 1.55 10.61 7.39
N SER A 128 0.87 10.39 6.27
CA SER A 128 1.12 9.24 5.41
C SER A 128 2.54 9.28 4.82
N PRO A 129 3.33 8.20 4.92
CA PRO A 129 4.73 8.18 4.51
C PRO A 129 4.96 7.79 3.04
N VAL A 130 3.95 7.95 2.17
CA VAL A 130 3.96 7.41 0.80
C VAL A 130 4.84 8.24 -0.14
#